data_AF-A0A843CW08-F1
#
_entry.id   AF-A0A843CW08-F1
#
_cell.length_a   1.000
_cell.length_b   1.000
_cell.length_c   1.000
_cell.angle_alpha   90.00
_cell.angle_beta   90.00
_cell.angle_gamma   90.00
#
_symmetry.space_group_name_H-M   'P 1'
#
loop_
_entity.id
_entity.type
_entity.pdbx_description
1 polymer ?
#
loop_
_entity_poly.entity_id
_entity_poly.type
_entity_poly.pdbx_seq_one_letter_code
_entity_poly.pdbx_strand_id
1 'polypeptide(L)' 'MPLRVRPVKLRDSLYLLIPVDIARLLGVASSSDFQLSLNENQDTVKLVYELKKEEVQSTDEKKG' A
#
# COMPACT_ATOMS: atom_id res chain seq x y z
N MET A 1 -14.90 -9.24 1.65
CA MET A 1 -14.67 -10.20 0.55
C MET A 1 -13.27 -9.94 -0.01
N PRO A 2 -12.36 -10.92 -0.11
CA PRO A 2 -11.01 -10.70 -0.64
C PRO A 2 -11.05 -10.48 -2.16
N LEU A 3 -10.33 -9.46 -2.65
CA LEU A 3 -10.14 -9.23 -4.08
C LEU A 3 -9.03 -10.17 -4.58
N ARG A 4 -9.32 -11.00 -5.59
CA ARG A 4 -8.30 -11.82 -6.24
C ARG A 4 -7.66 -11.02 -7.36
N VAL A 5 -6.36 -10.78 -7.25
CA VAL A 5 -5.55 -10.11 -8.27
C VAL A 5 -4.46 -11.05 -8.79
N ARG A 6 -4.08 -10.90 -10.06
CA ARG A 6 -2.94 -11.60 -10.64
C ARG A 6 -1.78 -10.62 -10.82
N PRO A 7 -0.54 -11.02 -10.51
CA PRO A 7 0.61 -10.19 -10.77
C PRO A 7 0.82 -10.02 -12.27
N VAL A 8 1.38 -8.87 -12.65
CA VAL A 8 1.85 -8.58 -14.00
C VAL A 8 3.36 -8.70 -14.06
N LYS A 9 3.90 -9.23 -15.16
CA LYS A 9 5.35 -9.32 -15.36
C LYS A 9 5.85 -8.04 -16.01
N LEU A 10 6.81 -7.38 -15.36
CA LEU A 10 7.53 -6.23 -15.91
C LEU A 10 9.03 -6.54 -15.84
N ARG A 11 9.67 -6.66 -17.00
CA ARG A 11 11.07 -7.08 -17.12
C ARG A 11 11.30 -8.38 -16.33
N ASP A 12 12.22 -8.34 -15.37
CA ASP A 12 12.64 -9.47 -14.54
C ASP A 12 11.92 -9.50 -13.19
N SER A 13 10.74 -8.88 -13.08
CA SER A 13 10.01 -8.76 -11.81
C SER A 13 8.48 -8.91 -11.99
N LEU A 14 7.83 -9.37 -10.93
CA LEU A 14 6.37 -9.49 -10.84
C LEU A 14 5.81 -8.38 -9.94
N TYR A 15 4.78 -7.69 -10.42
CA TYR A 15 4.15 -6.58 -9.71
C TYR A 15 2.67 -6.86 -9.49
N LEU A 16 2.19 -6.59 -8.28
CA LEU A 16 0.77 -6.51 -7.99
C LEU A 16 0.30 -5.08 -8.21
N LEU A 17 -0.65 -4.89 -9.12
CA LEU A 17 -1.25 -3.59 -9.36
C LEU A 17 -2.32 -3.32 -8.29
N ILE A 18 -2.23 -2.16 -7.66
CA ILE A 18 -3.29 -1.65 -6.79
C ILE A 18 -4.35 -1.01 -7.69
N PRO A 19 -5.61 -1.47 -7.70
CA PRO A 19 -6.68 -0.83 -8.44
C PRO A 19 -6.82 0.65 -8.04
N VAL A 20 -7.04 1.53 -9.01
CA VAL A 20 -7.06 3.00 -8.80
C VAL A 20 -8.06 3.40 -7.71
N ASP A 21 -9.22 2.77 -7.66
CA ASP A 21 -10.23 3.08 -6.65
C ASP A 21 -9.76 2.71 -5.23
N ILE A 22 -9.03 1.60 -5.09
CA ILE A 22 -8.41 1.20 -3.82
C ILE A 22 -7.29 2.18 -3.45
N ALA A 23 -6.45 2.57 -4.41
CA ALA A 23 -5.39 3.55 -4.17
C ALA A 23 -5.95 4.88 -3.65
N ARG A 24 -7.05 5.37 -4.24
CA ARG A 24 -7.76 6.58 -3.78
C ARG A 24 -8.31 6.42 -2.37
N LEU A 25 -8.96 5.29 -2.07
CA LEU A 25 -9.49 5.00 -0.73
C LEU A 25 -8.39 4.93 0.34
N LEU A 26 -7.20 4.45 -0.03
CA LEU A 26 -6.06 4.33 0.87
C LEU A 26 -5.20 5.60 0.95
N GLY A 27 -5.46 6.61 0.11
CA GLY A 27 -4.64 7.82 0.03
C GLY A 27 -3.24 7.56 -0.56
N VAL A 28 -3.12 6.55 -1.42
CA VAL A 28 -1.86 6.14 -2.04
C VAL A 28 -1.59 7.00 -3.26
N ALA A 29 -0.45 7.69 -3.27
CA ALA A 29 0.08 8.42 -4.40
C ALA A 29 1.30 7.69 -4.99
N SER A 30 1.73 8.10 -6.18
CA SER A 30 2.97 7.59 -6.79
C SER A 30 4.22 7.91 -5.98
N SER A 31 4.14 8.88 -5.07
CA SER A 31 5.20 9.27 -4.13
C SER A 31 5.08 8.58 -2.77
N SER A 32 4.08 7.71 -2.56
CA SER A 32 3.91 7.02 -1.28
C SER A 32 4.92 5.89 -1.14
N ASP A 33 5.62 5.86 -0.01
CA ASP A 33 6.53 4.78 0.34
C ASP A 33 5.81 3.67 1.10
N PHE A 34 6.10 2.43 0.72
CA PHE A 34 5.59 1.24 1.41
C PHE A 34 6.75 0.43 1.97
N GLN A 35 6.57 -0.06 3.19
CA GLN A 35 7.40 -1.13 3.71
C GLN A 35 6.86 -2.47 3.21
N LEU A 36 7.72 -3.26 2.59
CA LEU A 36 7.42 -4.62 2.14
C LEU A 36 8.06 -5.63 3.10
N SER A 37 7.26 -6.56 3.61
CA SER A 37 7.75 -7.69 4.41
C SER A 37 7.13 -9.00 3.97
N LEU A 38 7.81 -10.10 4.29
CA LEU A 38 7.34 -11.46 4.11
C LEU A 38 6.87 -12.01 5.45
N ASN A 39 5.69 -12.60 5.46
CA ASN A 39 5.16 -13.35 6.58
C ASN A 39 4.84 -14.76 6.08
N GLU A 40 5.71 -15.70 6.42
CA GLU A 40 5.62 -17.10 6.01
C GLU A 40 5.12 -17.95 7.17
N ASN A 41 4.21 -18.87 6.86
CA ASN A 41 3.82 -19.96 7.73
C ASN A 41 3.83 -21.28 6.92
N GLN A 42 3.47 -22.40 7.55
CA GLN A 42 3.65 -23.73 6.94
C GLN A 42 2.88 -23.92 5.61
N ASP A 43 1.74 -23.25 5.45
CA ASP A 43 0.84 -23.44 4.30
C ASP A 43 0.72 -22.22 3.39
N THR A 44 1.17 -21.04 3.85
CA THR A 44 0.97 -19.78 3.13
C THR A 44 2.18 -18.85 3.26
N VAL A 45 2.48 -18.17 2.16
CA VAL A 45 3.38 -17.02 2.13
C VAL A 45 2.54 -15.77 1.94
N LYS A 46 2.75 -14.76 2.79
CA LYS A 46 2.08 -13.47 2.69
C LYS A 46 3.11 -12.39 2.40
N LEU A 47 2.93 -11.67 1.30
CA LEU A 47 3.53 -10.36 1.12
C LEU A 47 2.69 -9.32 1.85
N VAL A 48 3.31 -8.57 2.76
CA VAL A 48 2.66 -7.53 3.54
C VAL A 48 3.23 -6.19 3.11
N TYR A 49 2.37 -5.33 2.57
CA TYR A 49 2.67 -3.94 2.26
C TYR A 49 2.09 -3.05 3.35
N GLU A 50 2.94 -2.29 4.03
CA GLU A 50 2.53 -1.36 5.09
C GLU A 50 2.81 0.07 4.64
N LEU A 51 1.76 0.90 4.61
CA LEU A 51 1.83 2.34 4.41
C LEU A 51 1.66 3.01 5.75
N LYS A 52 2.68 3.73 6.22
CA LYS A 52 2.54 4.61 7.38
C LYS A 52 1.83 5.87 6.94
N LYS A 53 0.66 6.14 7.52
CA LYS A 53 -0.01 7.42 7.34
C LYS A 53 0.75 8.44 8.18
N GLU A 54 1.28 9.48 7.54
CA GLU A 54 1.75 10.64 8.28
C GLU A 54 0.55 11.27 9.00
N GLU A 55 0.68 11.47 10.31
CA GLU A 55 -0.30 12.27 11.04
C GLU A 55 -0.24 13.68 10.47
N VAL A 56 -1.34 14.12 9.88
CA VAL A 56 -1.51 15.52 9.50
C VAL A 56 -1.44 16.30 10.80
N GLN A 57 -0.30 16.95 11.08
CA GLN A 57 -0.24 18.00 12.09
C GLN A 57 -1.18 19.10 11.62
N SER A 58 -2.39 19.10 12.16
CA SER A 58 -3.32 20.21 12.06
C SER A 58 -2.72 21.38 12.83
N THR A 59 -1.83 22.13 12.19
CA THR A 59 -1.50 23.50 12.55
C THR A 59 -2.72 24.37 12.24
N ASP A 60 -3.69 24.32 13.15
CA ASP A 60 -4.74 25.34 13.24
C ASP A 60 -4.12 26.59 13.89
N GLU A 61 -3.32 27.32 13.10
CA GLU A 61 -3.04 28.73 13.40
C GLU A 61 -4.32 29.53 13.12
N LYS A 62 -5.11 29.77 14.16
CA LYS A 62 -5.92 30.99 14.24
C LYS A 62 -5.61 31.73 15.52
N LYS A 63 -4.75 32.75 15.35
CA LYS A 63 -4.73 33.97 16.15
C LYS A 63 -6.17 34.41 16.49
N GLY A 64 -6.44 34.55 17.78
CA GLY A 64 -7.52 35.33 18.36
C GLY A 64 -6.96 36.05 19.58
#